data_AF-A0A5S9M3C4-F1
#
_entry.id   AF-A0A5S9M3C4-F1
#
_cell.length_a   1.000
_cell.length_b   1.000
_cell.length_c   1.000
_cell.angle_alpha   90.00
_cell.angle_beta   90.00
_cell.angle_gamma   90.00
#
_symmetry.space_group_name_H-M   'P 1'
#
loop_
_entity.id
_entity.type
_entity.pdbx_description
1 polymer ?
#
loop_
_entity_poly.entity_id
_entity_poly.type
_entity_poly.pdbx_seq_one_letter_code
_entity_poly.pdbx_strand_id
1 'polypeptide(L)' 'MNADVHFQVSDVLKTKYFAHAKVLAGEKGLFRQVKWVHVLEVPAVEDLLNGESSY' A
#
# COMPACT_ATOMS: atom_id res chain seq x y z
N MET A 1 -16.72 -9.83 17.34
CA MET A 1 -17.08 -8.41 17.56
C MET A 1 -16.21 -7.59 16.62
N ASN A 2 -16.72 -7.18 15.46
CA ASN A 2 -15.97 -6.33 14.54
C ASN A 2 -16.20 -4.89 14.98
N ALA A 3 -15.33 -4.39 15.87
CA ALA A 3 -15.26 -2.96 16.10
C ALA A 3 -14.90 -2.32 14.76
N ASP A 4 -15.70 -1.36 14.29
CA ASP A 4 -15.36 -0.53 13.14
C ASP A 4 -14.16 0.33 13.56
N VAL A 5 -12.95 -0.23 13.44
CA VAL A 5 -11.71 0.45 13.83
C VAL A 5 -11.42 1.47 12.74
N HIS A 6 -11.78 2.72 13.00
CA HIS A 6 -11.39 3.86 12.17
C HIS A 6 -9.88 4.08 12.27
N PHE A 7 -9.10 3.40 11.44
CA PHE A 7 -7.65 3.57 11.32
C PHE A 7 -7.34 4.68 10.31
N GLN A 8 -6.73 5.78 10.77
CA GLN A 8 -6.46 6.95 9.95
C GLN A 8 -4.97 7.11 9.62
N VAL A 9 -4.66 7.97 8.64
CA VAL A 9 -3.26 8.28 8.27
C VAL A 9 -2.47 8.78 9.49
N SER A 10 -3.10 9.56 10.37
CA SER A 10 -2.47 10.03 11.62
C SER A 10 -2.04 8.89 12.54
N ASP A 11 -2.76 7.76 12.56
CA ASP A 11 -2.40 6.60 13.38
C ASP A 11 -1.23 5.82 12.80
N VAL A 12 -1.10 5.76 11.47
CA VAL A 12 0.07 5.20 10.79
C VAL A 12 1.34 5.95 11.19
N LEU A 13 1.28 7.28 11.22
CA LEU A 13 2.42 8.13 11.56
C LEU A 13 2.86 8.00 13.03
N LYS A 14 1.97 7.56 13.93
CA LYS A 14 2.32 7.28 15.34
C LYS A 14 3.07 5.95 15.51
N THR A 15 3.12 5.08 14.50
CA THR A 15 3.82 3.80 14.61
C THR A 15 5.34 3.99 14.62
N LYS A 16 6.05 3.06 15.26
CA LYS A 16 7.53 3.09 15.34
C LYS A 16 8.23 3.18 13.97
N TYR A 17 7.61 2.67 12.91
CA TYR A 17 8.16 2.68 11.55
C TYR A 17 8.21 4.08 10.93
N PHE A 18 7.33 4.96 11.38
CA PHE A 18 7.23 6.35 10.91
C PHE A 18 7.73 7.35 11.96
N ALA A 19 8.48 6.91 12.98
CA ALA A 19 8.95 7.77 14.07
C ALA A 19 9.78 8.98 13.59
N HIS A 20 10.42 8.88 12.42
CA HIS A 20 11.22 9.95 11.81
C HIS A 20 10.53 10.61 10.61
N ALA A 21 9.28 10.25 10.31
CA ALA A 21 8.54 10.82 9.19
C ALA A 21 8.03 12.23 9.52
N LYS A 22 7.96 13.08 8.51
CA LYS A 22 7.44 14.45 8.62
C LYS A 22 6.38 14.70 7.57
N VAL A 23 5.29 15.34 7.99
CA VAL A 23 4.27 15.85 7.06
C VAL A 23 4.82 17.12 6.41
N LEU A 24 5.02 17.08 5.09
CA LEU A 24 5.51 18.23 4.32
C LEU A 24 4.38 19.04 3.68
N ALA A 25 3.21 18.42 3.46
CA ALA A 25 2.02 19.04 2.92
C ALA A 25 0.77 18.21 3.25
N GLY A 26 -0.41 18.78 3.01
CA GLY A 26 -1.65 18.01 3.00
C GLY A 26 -2.15 17.57 4.38
N GLU A 27 -1.95 18.38 5.43
CA GLU A 27 -2.41 18.10 6.81
C GLU A 27 -3.89 17.72 6.90
N LYS A 28 -4.73 18.30 6.03
CA LYS A 28 -6.16 17.95 5.94
C LYS A 28 -6.42 16.47 5.62
N GLY A 29 -5.42 15.77 5.06
CA GLY A 29 -5.48 14.35 4.74
C GLY A 29 -5.21 13.42 5.92
N LEU A 30 -4.72 13.92 7.06
CA LEU A 30 -4.32 13.09 8.20
C LEU A 30 -5.49 12.31 8.83
N PHE A 31 -6.71 12.83 8.70
CA PHE A 31 -7.93 12.20 9.20
C PHE A 31 -8.57 11.23 8.20
N ARG A 32 -7.99 11.05 7.01
CA ARG A 32 -8.50 10.09 6.03
C ARG A 32 -8.30 8.68 6.54
N GLN A 33 -9.32 7.84 6.37
CA GLN A 33 -9.25 6.42 6.69
C GLN A 33 -8.29 5.71 5.73
N VAL A 34 -7.44 4.87 6.30
CA VAL A 34 -6.54 3.99 5.54
C VAL A 34 -7.35 2.81 5.00
N LYS A 35 -7.29 2.60 3.69
CA LYS A 35 -7.86 1.42 3.03
C LYS A 35 -6.76 0.40 2.82
N TRP A 36 -6.95 -0.81 3.34
CA TRP A 36 -6.02 -1.90 3.15
C TRP A 36 -6.20 -2.49 1.74
N VAL A 37 -5.11 -2.55 0.98
CA VAL A 37 -5.05 -3.24 -0.31
C VAL A 37 -4.00 -4.33 -0.21
N HIS A 38 -4.30 -5.49 -0.79
CA HIS A 38 -3.34 -6.57 -0.90
C HIS A 38 -2.56 -6.38 -2.21
N VAL A 39 -1.24 -6.24 -2.11
CA VAL A 39 -0.35 -6.18 -3.27
C VAL A 39 0.27 -7.56 -3.45
N LEU A 40 0.01 -8.19 -4.60
CA LEU A 40 0.59 -9.46 -5.00
C LEU A 40 1.76 -9.20 -5.95
N GLU A 41 2.91 -9.77 -5.65
CA GLU A 41 3.99 -9.91 -6.63
C GLU A 41 3.66 -11.10 -7.52
N VAL A 42 3.52 -10.86 -8.83
CA VAL A 42 3.42 -11.92 -9.81
C VAL A 42 4.84 -12.25 -10.23
N PRO A 43 5.35 -13.48 -10.04
CA PRO A 43 6.65 -13.86 -10.56
C PRO A 43 6.66 -13.59 -12.07
N ALA A 44 7.74 -12.97 -12.55
CA ALA A 44 7.88 -12.53 -13.93
C ALA A 44 7.49 -13.67 -14.89
N VAL A 45 6.41 -13.46 -15.62
CA VAL A 45 5.95 -14.37 -16.67
C VAL A 45 6.82 -14.11 -17.90
N GLU A 46 8.12 -14.37 -17.78
CA GLU A 46 9.05 -14.32 -18.90
C GLU A 46 8.82 -15.54 -19.82
N ASP A 47 8.35 -16.65 -19.26
CA ASP A 47 8.18 -17.93 -19.98
C ASP A 47 6.91 -18.05 -20.86
N LEU A 48 5.90 -17.18 -20.73
CA LEU A 48 4.73 -17.20 -21.63
C LEU A 48 4.92 -16.40 -22.91
N LEU A 49 6.09 -15.78 -23.12
CA LEU A 49 6.42 -15.00 -24.32
C LEU A 49 7.23 -15.80 -25.36
N ASN A 50 7.28 -17.13 -25.25
CA ASN A 50 7.80 -17.98 -26.33
C ASN A 50 6.76 -18.07 -27.45
N GLY A 51 6.71 -17.04 -28.29
CA GLY A 51 6.08 -17.14 -29.60
C GLY A 51 6.86 -18.14 -30.45
N GLU A 52 6.21 -19.24 -30.86
CA GLU A 52 6.70 -20.07 -31.95
C GLU A 52 6.84 -19.19 -33.21
N SER A 53 8.07 -18.83 -33.55
CA SER A 53 8.40 -18.37 -34.90
C SER A 53 8.86 -19.59 -35.69
N SER A 54 7.91 -20.26 -36.30
CA SER A 54 8.15 -21.31 -37.29
C SER A 54 8.58 -20.61 -38.60
N TYR A 55 9.84 -20.79 -38.99
CA TYR A 55 10.37 -20.51 -40.33
C TYR A 55 10.69 -21.82 -41.04
#